data_AF-A0A4V0ER46-F1
#
_entry.id   AF-A0A4V0ER46-F1
#
_cell.length_a   1.000
_cell.length_b   1.000
_cell.length_c   1.000
_cell.angle_alpha   90.00
_cell.angle_beta   90.00
_cell.angle_gamma   90.00
#
_symmetry.space_group_name_H-M   'P 1'
#
loop_
_entity.id
_entity.type
_entity.pdbx_description
1 polymer ?
#
loop_
_entity_poly.entity_id
_entity_poly.type
_entity_poly.pdbx_seq_one_letter_code
_entity_poly.pdbx_strand_id
1 'polypeptide(L)'
;MSFIAQDFEKLNIIAVLEGRTQAVIRNHFLRYDRAIRCQVKIITMDMFSPYYDLAKRLRFRISRLRLKQSTRLFHSQMQKLY
;
A
#
# COMPACT_ATOMS: atom_id res chain seq x y z
N MET A 1 4.78 11.48 4.97
CA MET A 1 4.77 10.19 4.26
C MET A 1 4.16 10.43 2.91
N SER A 2 4.93 10.20 1.85
CA SER A 2 4.45 10.28 0.47
C SER A 2 4.22 8.86 -0.02
N PHE A 3 3.24 8.65 -0.90
CA PHE A 3 3.04 7.35 -1.53
C PHE A 3 3.93 7.26 -2.77
N ILE A 4 4.76 6.22 -2.86
CA ILE A 4 5.68 6.02 -3.98
C ILE A 4 5.29 4.72 -4.68
N ALA A 5 5.03 4.83 -5.99
CA ALA A 5 4.89 3.69 -6.88
C ALA A 5 6.23 3.45 -7.59
N GLN A 6 6.66 2.20 -7.65
CA GLN A 6 7.94 1.80 -8.19
C GLN A 6 7.77 0.58 -9.10
N ASP A 7 8.57 0.52 -10.16
CA ASP A 7 8.68 -0.66 -11.01
C ASP A 7 9.29 -1.82 -10.21
N PHE A 8 8.75 -3.01 -10.41
CA PHE A 8 9.16 -4.18 -9.64
C PHE A 8 10.55 -4.71 -10.03
N GLU A 9 10.88 -4.67 -11.32
CA GLU A 9 12.12 -5.26 -11.85
C GLU A 9 13.27 -4.25 -11.85
N LYS A 10 13.01 -3.05 -12.36
CA LYS A 10 14.02 -2.00 -12.56
C LYS A 10 14.16 -1.08 -11.36
N LEU A 11 13.28 -1.18 -10.38
CA LEU A 11 13.26 -0.31 -9.20
C LEU A 11 13.17 1.19 -9.54
N ASN A 12 12.65 1.53 -10.71
CA ASN A 12 12.44 2.92 -11.11
C ASN A 12 11.18 3.48 -10.46
N ILE A 13 11.23 4.72 -9.98
CA ILE A 13 10.04 5.39 -9.44
C ILE A 13 9.10 5.75 -10.59
N ILE A 14 7.87 5.27 -10.53
CA ILE A 14 6.83 5.51 -11.55
C ILE A 14 5.97 6.71 -11.15
N ALA A 15 5.69 6.86 -9.85
CA ALA A 15 4.89 7.98 -9.35
C ALA A 15 5.25 8.31 -7.90
N VAL A 16 5.22 9.59 -7.56
CA VAL A 16 5.24 10.09 -6.19
C VAL A 16 3.97 10.89 -5.98
N LEU A 17 3.11 10.43 -5.06
CA LEU A 17 1.90 11.15 -4.69
C LEU A 17 2.16 11.91 -3.40
N GLU A 18 2.09 13.24 -3.51
CA GLU A 18 2.12 14.13 -2.36
C GLU A 18 0.76 14.08 -1.66
N GLY A 19 0.67 13.26 -0.61
CA GLY A 19 -0.55 13.12 0.17
C GLY A 19 -0.67 11.75 0.83
N ARG A 20 -0.96 11.75 2.13
CA ARG A 20 -1.18 10.52 2.94
C ARG A 20 -2.62 10.01 2.88
N THR A 21 -3.53 10.72 2.22
CA THR A 21 -4.95 10.38 2.30
C THR A 21 -5.27 9.19 1.41
N GLN A 22 -6.10 8.28 1.92
CA GLN A 22 -6.55 7.13 1.13
C GLN A 22 -7.25 7.56 -0.16
N ALA A 23 -7.94 8.71 -0.15
CA ALA A 23 -8.63 9.24 -1.31
C ALA A 23 -7.67 9.55 -2.47
N VAL A 24 -6.52 10.19 -2.18
CA VAL A 24 -5.51 10.53 -3.20
C VAL A 24 -4.95 9.26 -3.84
N ILE A 25 -4.56 8.28 -3.03
CA ILE A 25 -4.03 7.00 -3.51
C ILE A 25 -5.10 6.23 -4.30
N ARG A 26 -6.32 6.14 -3.76
CA ARG A 26 -7.46 5.47 -4.43
C ARG A 26 -7.73 6.09 -5.80
N ASN A 27 -7.85 7.40 -5.86
CA ASN A 27 -8.19 8.11 -7.09
C ASN A 27 -7.09 7.96 -8.15
N HIS A 28 -5.82 7.91 -7.76
CA HIS A 28 -4.73 7.62 -8.68
C HIS A 28 -4.88 6.23 -9.31
N PHE A 29 -5.13 5.18 -8.51
CA PHE A 29 -5.24 3.82 -9.03
C PHE A 29 -6.54 3.53 -9.79
N LEU A 30 -7.65 4.18 -9.44
CA LEU A 30 -8.94 3.97 -10.12
C LEU A 30 -8.95 4.46 -11.58
N ARG A 31 -7.98 5.26 -12.00
CA ARG A 31 -7.80 5.66 -13.40
C ARG A 31 -7.31 4.51 -14.28
N TYR A 32 -6.73 3.47 -13.69
CA TYR A 32 -6.21 2.31 -14.41
C TYR A 32 -7.22 1.17 -14.40
N ASP A 33 -7.28 0.45 -15.53
CA ASP A 33 -8.07 -0.76 -15.64
C ASP A 33 -7.70 -1.78 -14.56
N ARG A 34 -8.66 -2.62 -14.19
CA ARG A 34 -8.46 -3.67 -13.19
C ARG A 34 -7.32 -4.62 -13.56
N ALA A 35 -7.13 -4.94 -14.85
CA ALA A 35 -6.04 -5.81 -15.30
C ALA A 35 -4.67 -5.25 -14.92
N ILE A 36 -4.46 -3.94 -15.08
CA ILE A 36 -3.24 -3.23 -14.71
C ILE A 36 -3.07 -3.22 -13.19
N ARG A 37 -4.13 -2.92 -12.44
CA ARG A 37 -4.07 -2.97 -10.97
C ARG A 37 -3.73 -4.36 -10.44
N CYS A 38 -4.20 -5.42 -11.07
CA CYS A 38 -3.87 -6.79 -10.67
C CYS A 38 -2.41 -7.19 -10.93
N GLN A 39 -1.62 -6.39 -11.65
CA GLN A 39 -0.19 -6.62 -11.85
C GLN A 39 0.67 -6.17 -10.65
N VAL A 40 0.11 -5.37 -9.72
CA VAL A 40 0.82 -4.96 -8.51
C VAL A 40 1.22 -6.19 -7.69
N LYS A 41 2.53 -6.47 -7.62
CA LYS A 41 3.09 -7.66 -6.96
C LYS A 41 3.29 -7.47 -5.46
N ILE A 42 3.88 -6.34 -5.08
CA ILE A 42 4.24 -6.05 -3.70
C ILE A 42 3.66 -4.70 -3.31
N ILE A 43 3.05 -4.66 -2.12
CA ILE A 43 2.68 -3.43 -1.45
C ILE A 43 3.51 -3.36 -0.18
N THR A 44 4.33 -2.31 -0.07
CA THR A 44 5.08 -2.01 1.15
C THR A 44 4.42 -0.81 1.80
N MET A 45 3.96 -0.99 3.03
CA MET A 45 3.28 0.05 3.79
C MET A 45 3.91 0.15 5.19
N ASP A 46 3.97 1.36 5.72
CA ASP A 46 4.23 1.60 7.14
C ASP A 46 3.04 1.08 7.96
N MET A 47 3.26 0.72 9.23
CA MET A 47 2.35 -0.03 10.13
C MET A 47 1.03 0.66 10.50
N PHE A 48 0.45 1.48 9.61
CA PHE A 48 -0.80 2.17 9.83
C PHE A 48 -1.97 1.42 9.17
N SER A 49 -2.83 0.86 10.03
CA SER A 49 -4.02 0.04 9.69
C SER A 49 -4.90 0.58 8.53
N PRO A 50 -5.17 1.89 8.40
CA PRO A 50 -6.04 2.44 7.34
C PRO A 50 -5.62 2.11 5.90
N TYR A 51 -4.35 1.79 5.68
CA TYR A 51 -3.84 1.42 4.38
C TYR A 51 -4.17 -0.02 3.95
N TYR A 52 -4.45 -0.91 4.92
CA TYR A 52 -4.82 -2.30 4.64
C TYR A 52 -6.22 -2.40 4.01
N ASP A 53 -7.18 -1.63 4.54
CA ASP A 53 -8.55 -1.57 3.98
C ASP A 53 -8.56 -0.98 2.57
N LEU A 54 -7.66 -0.02 2.31
CA LEU A 54 -7.49 0.55 0.98
C LEU A 54 -7.01 -0.51 -0.03
N ALA A 55 -6.01 -1.31 0.33
CA ALA A 55 -5.52 -2.39 -0.52
C ALA A 55 -6.61 -3.42 -0.86
N LYS A 56 -7.45 -3.78 0.12
CA LYS A 56 -8.64 -4.63 -0.08
C LYS A 56 -9.64 -3.99 -1.04
N ARG A 57 -9.99 -2.70 -0.84
CA ARG A 57 -10.92 -1.96 -1.70
C ARG A 57 -10.43 -1.86 -3.15
N LEU A 58 -9.12 -1.72 -3.34
CA LEU A 58 -8.49 -1.64 -4.66
C LEU A 58 -8.36 -3.01 -5.34
N ARG A 59 -8.73 -4.11 -4.66
CA ARG A 59 -8.74 -5.50 -5.19
C ARG A 59 -7.41 -5.90 -5.83
N PHE A 60 -6.30 -5.46 -5.24
CA PHE A 60 -4.99 -5.88 -5.67
C PHE A 60 -4.82 -7.39 -5.48
N ARG A 61 -4.28 -8.09 -6.48
CA ARG A 61 -3.87 -9.49 -6.35
C ARG A 61 -2.48 -9.54 -5.73
N ILE A 62 -2.41 -9.18 -4.46
CA ILE A 62 -1.14 -9.07 -3.73
C ILE A 62 -0.63 -10.48 -3.46
N SER A 63 0.55 -10.81 -3.98
CA SER A 63 1.22 -12.08 -3.66
C SER A 63 2.03 -11.98 -2.37
N ARG A 64 2.46 -10.77 -1.98
CA ARG A 64 3.26 -10.55 -0.76
C ARG A 64 3.04 -9.15 -0.18
N LEU A 65 2.65 -9.09 1.10
CA LEU A 65 2.57 -7.86 1.89
C LEU A 65 3.83 -7.74 2.74
N ARG A 66 4.56 -6.63 2.65
CA ARG A 66 5.68 -6.33 3.56
C ARG A 66 5.30 -5.17 4.46
N LEU A 67 5.16 -5.46 5.74
CA LEU A 67 4.97 -4.45 6.77
C LEU A 67 6.36 -3.93 7.17
N LYS A 68 6.61 -2.63 6.96
CA LYS A 68 7.85 -2.00 7.44
C LYS A 68 7.52 -1.26 8.73
N GLN A 69 8.05 -1.74 9.85
CA GLN A 69 7.91 -1.08 11.15
C GLN A 69 8.81 0.16 11.16
N SER A 70 8.23 1.35 11.01
CA SER A 70 8.89 2.57 11.43
C SER A 70 9.05 2.52 12.96
N THR A 71 10.28 2.45 13.46
CA THR A 71 10.65 2.22 14.88
C THR A 71 10.29 3.37 15.83
N ARG A 72 9.34 4.23 15.49
CA ARG A 72 8.87 5.28 16.41
C ARG A 72 7.47 4.93 16.92
N LEU A 73 7.51 4.20 18.04
CA LEU A 73 6.47 4.11 19.07
C LEU A 73 5.14 3.52 18.61
N PHE A 74 4.91 2.22 18.84
CA PHE A 74 3.66 1.72 19.41
C PHE A 74 3.87 0.32 19.99
N HIS A 75 3.59 0.17 21.29
CA HIS A 75 3.31 -1.11 21.95
C HIS A 75 2.04 -1.70 21.32
N SER A 76 2.16 -2.79 20.57
CA SER A 76 0.98 -3.55 20.14
C SER A 76 0.64 -4.58 21.21
N GLN A 77 -0.36 -4.29 22.03
CA GLN A 77 -1.11 -5.33 22.72
C GLN A 77 -1.94 -6.05 21.64
N MET A 78 -1.36 -7.08 21.01
CA MET A 78 -2.11 -7.98 20.15
C MET A 78 -3.05 -8.79 21.05
N GLN A 79 -4.30 -8.36 21.17
CA GLN A 79 -5.35 -9.26 21.61
C GLN A 79 -5.45 -10.38 20.57
N LYS A 80 -5.09 -11.59 20.99
CA LYS A 80 -5.31 -12.83 20.24
C LYS A 80 -6.81 -12.91 19.93
N LEU A 81 -7.15 -12.86 18.65
CA LEU A 81 -8.44 -13.33 18.18
C LEU A 81 -8.33 -14.85 18.04
N TYR A 82 -9.20 -15.55 18.76
CA TYR A 82 -9.44 -16.99 18.66
C TYR A 82 -9.95 -17.37 17.27
#